data_AF-A0A420P7R3-F1
#
_entry.id   AF-A0A420P7R3-F1
#
_cell.length_a   1.000
_cell.length_b   1.000
_cell.length_c   1.000
_cell.angle_alpha   90.00
_cell.angle_beta   90.00
_cell.angle_gamma   90.00
#
_symmetry.space_group_name_H-M   'P 1'
#
loop_
_entity.id
_entity.type
_entity.pdbx_description
1 polymer ?
#
loop_
_entity_poly.entity_id
_entity_poly.type
_entity_poly.pdbx_seq_one_letter_code
_entity_poly.pdbx_strand_id
1 'polypeptide(L)' 'MAQIIYDATFFAKYPALDQSVKGLDGAPEWSRLRELPPSLSGNVIGLGCGFGWLAR' A
#
# COMPACT_ATOMS: atom_id res chain seq x y z
N MET A 1 -23.29 8.28 10.06
CA MET A 1 -22.82 6.99 10.61
C MET A 1 -21.62 6.54 9.79
N ALA A 2 -20.51 6.15 10.42
CA ALA A 2 -19.36 5.60 9.69
C ALA A 2 -19.61 4.12 9.41
N GLN A 3 -19.47 3.71 8.15
CA GLN A 3 -19.60 2.32 7.73
C GLN A 3 -18.21 1.67 7.72
N ILE A 4 -18.07 0.49 8.32
CA ILE A 4 -16.87 -0.32 8.16
C ILE A 4 -16.98 -1.02 6.80
N ILE A 5 -16.10 -0.64 5.87
CA ILE A 5 -16.11 -1.15 4.49
C ILE A 5 -15.16 -2.34 4.28
N TYR A 6 -14.40 -2.74 5.31
CA TYR A 6 -13.42 -3.82 5.23
C TYR A 6 -14.07 -5.20 5.43
N ASP A 7 -14.88 -5.63 4.46
CA ASP A 7 -15.54 -6.93 4.45
C ASP A 7 -14.96 -7.87 3.36
N ALA A 8 -15.51 -9.08 3.26
CA ALA A 8 -15.10 -10.05 2.24
C ALA A 8 -15.25 -9.53 0.80
N THR A 9 -16.25 -8.67 0.55
CA THR A 9 -16.48 -8.08 -0.78
C THR A 9 -15.39 -7.09 -1.13
N PHE A 10 -14.96 -6.27 -0.18
CA PHE A 10 -13.81 -5.39 -0.34
C PHE A 10 -12.54 -6.19 -0.64
N PHE A 11 -12.24 -7.21 0.16
CA PHE A 11 -11.03 -8.01 -0.03
C PHE A 11 -11.02 -8.83 -1.32
N ALA A 12 -12.19 -9.24 -1.84
CA ALA A 12 -12.28 -9.86 -3.16
C ALA A 12 -11.93 -8.91 -4.31
N LYS A 13 -12.17 -7.60 -4.14
CA LYS A 13 -11.86 -6.56 -5.14
C LYS A 13 -10.45 -5.97 -4.97
N TYR A 14 -9.88 -6.05 -3.77
CA TYR A 14 -8.59 -5.47 -3.43
C TYR A 14 -7.42 -5.84 -4.38
N PRO A 15 -7.31 -7.10 -4.89
CA PRO A 15 -6.25 -7.45 -5.84
C PRO A 15 -6.35 -6.73 -7.19
N ALA A 16 -7.52 -6.21 -7.55
CA ALA A 16 -7.75 -5.51 -8.82
C ALA A 16 -7.44 -4.00 -8.76
N LEU A 17 -7.07 -3.47 -7.59
CA LEU A 17 -6.63 -2.09 -7.46
C LEU A 17 -5.33 -1.86 -8.23
N ASP A 18 -5.15 -0.66 -8.80
CA ASP A 18 -3.97 -0.34 -9.61
C ASP A 18 -2.66 -0.56 -8.84
N GLN A 19 -2.58 -0.16 -7.57
CA GLN A 19 -1.42 -0.40 -6.70
C GLN A 19 -1.13 -1.89 -6.44
N SER A 20 -2.15 -2.74 -6.54
CA SER A 20 -2.01 -4.20 -6.40
C SER A 20 -1.43 -4.81 -7.68
N VAL A 21 -1.89 -4.35 -8.85
CA VAL A 21 -1.55 -4.91 -10.17
C VAL A 21 -0.26 -4.32 -10.73
N LYS A 22 -0.13 -2.99 -10.72
CA LYS A 22 0.97 -2.22 -11.32
C LYS A 22 2.09 -1.93 -10.31
N GLY A 23 1.93 -2.41 -9.07
CA GLY A 23 2.86 -2.14 -7.98
C GLY A 23 3.01 -0.66 -7.67
N LEU A 24 4.25 -0.25 -7.42
CA LEU A 24 4.62 1.12 -7.07
C LEU A 24 4.24 2.16 -8.13
N ASP A 25 4.14 1.78 -9.41
CA ASP A 25 3.71 2.68 -10.49
C ASP A 25 2.18 2.90 -10.50
N GLY A 26 1.42 2.00 -9.87
CA GLY A 26 -0.02 2.14 -9.65
C GLY A 26 -0.41 2.79 -8.33
N ALA A 27 0.57 3.12 -7.48
CA ALA A 27 0.37 3.76 -6.18
C ALA A 27 0.50 5.29 -6.32
N PRO A 28 -0.59 6.06 -6.37
CA PRO A 28 -0.55 7.50 -6.64
C PRO A 28 0.25 8.29 -5.59
N GLU A 29 0.30 7.80 -4.35
CA GLU A 29 1.05 8.40 -3.26
C GLU A 29 2.57 8.19 -3.38
N TRP A 30 3.02 7.20 -4.17
CA TRP A 30 4.40 6.72 -4.13
C TRP A 30 5.43 7.75 -4.60
N SER A 31 5.12 8.52 -5.63
CA SER A 31 6.00 9.60 -6.10
C SER A 31 6.31 10.61 -5.01
N ARG A 32 5.31 10.95 -4.17
CA ARG A 32 5.51 11.86 -3.04
C ARG A 32 6.19 11.16 -1.86
N LEU A 33 5.81 9.93 -1.54
CA LEU A 33 6.39 9.17 -0.42
C LEU A 33 7.90 8.94 -0.60
N ARG A 34 8.38 8.69 -1.82
CA ARG A 34 9.82 8.52 -2.11
C ARG A 34 10.68 9.72 -1.72
N GLU A 35 10.10 10.91 -1.64
CA GLU A 35 10.81 12.15 -1.34
C GLU A 35 10.93 12.43 0.16
N LEU A 36 10.14 11.74 1.00
CA LEU A 36 9.99 12.06 2.42
C LEU A 36 11.06 11.45 3.34
N PRO A 37 11.38 10.15 3.26
CA PRO A 37 12.32 9.58 4.22
C PRO A 37 13.77 9.93 3.85
N PRO A 38 14.57 10.52 4.77
CA PRO A 38 16.02 10.38 4.68
C PRO A 38 16.38 8.90 4.78
N SER A 39 17.57 8.50 4.34
CA SER A 39 17.96 7.08 4.18
C SER A 39 17.46 6.22 5.35
N LEU A 40 16.61 5.23 5.05
CA LEU A 40 16.09 4.34 6.07
C LEU A 40 17.23 3.43 6.56
N SER A 41 17.53 3.48 7.86
CA SER A 41 18.51 2.62 8.51
C SER A 41 17.86 1.86 9.66
N GLY A 42 18.22 0.59 9.84
CA GLY A 42 17.67 -0.27 10.91
C GLY A 42 16.42 -1.05 10.48
N ASN A 43 15.65 -1.54 11.46
CA ASN A 43 14.49 -2.39 11.21
C ASN A 43 13.26 -1.54 10.85
N VAL A 44 12.62 -1.86 9.71
CA VAL A 44 11.42 -1.17 9.22
C VAL A 44 10.21 -2.09 9.29
N ILE A 45 9.08 -1.57 9.77
CA ILE A 45 7.80 -2.30 9.79
C ILE A 45 6.83 -1.69 8.78
N GLY A 46 6.29 -2.52 7.89
CA GLY A 46 5.22 -2.14 6.96
C GLY A 46 3.86 -2.50 7.52
N LEU A 47 3.06 -1.50 7.93
CA LEU A 47 1.68 -1.70 8.36
C LEU A 47 0.73 -1.58 7.17
N GLY A 48 -0.07 -2.62 6.92
CA GLY A 48 -0.97 -2.64 5.77
C GLY A 48 -0.22 -2.62 4.43
N CYS A 49 0.92 -3.33 4.33
CA CYS A 49 1.79 -3.31 3.14
C CYS A 49 1.18 -3.95 1.88
N GLY A 50 -0.07 -4.43 1.95
CA GLY A 50 -0.76 -5.08 0.85
C GLY A 50 0.06 -6.25 0.30
N PHE A 51 0.43 -6.14 -0.98
CA PHE A 51 1.24 -7.14 -1.68
C PHE A 51 2.77 -6.96 -1.51
N GLY A 52 3.21 -6.16 -0.54
CA GLY A 52 4.62 -6.09 -0.14
C GLY A 52 5.51 -5.28 -1.09
N TRP A 53 4.96 -4.47 -1.99
CA TRP A 53 5.75 -3.61 -2.88
C TRP A 53 6.63 -2.61 -2.12
N LEU A 54 6.09 -2.11 -1.01
CA LEU A 54 6.73 -1.32 0.05
C LEU A 54 7.95 -1.97 0.71
N ALA A 55 7.67 -3.17 1.23
CA ALA A 55 8.40 -3.80 2.30
C ALA A 55 8.71 -5.22 1.85
N ARG A 56 9.94 -5.42 1.37
CA ARG A 56 10.54 -6.72 1.06
C ARG A 56 11.72 -6.94 1.98
#